data_AF-A0A383F2Y6-F1
#
_entry.id   AF-A0A383F2Y6-F1
#
_cell.length_a   1.000
_cell.length_b   1.000
_cell.length_c   1.000
_cell.angle_alpha   90.00
_cell.angle_beta   90.00
_cell.angle_gamma   90.00
#
_symmetry.space_group_name_H-M   'P 1'
#
loop_
_entity.id
_entity.type
_entity.pdbx_description
1 polymer ?
#
loop_
_entity_poly.entity_id
_entity_poly.type
_entity_poly.pdbx_seq_one_letter_code
_entity_poly.pdbx_strand_id
1 'polypeptide(L)'
;METFQYYLAQDYLYLEGFGRTVAMALAKAPNSQTFQDLARRVMTPVERPLHHKLFAEAGLTIFDAESAVRSPANTAYVDHMLQTVSLHG
;
A
#
# COMPACT_ATOMS: atom_id res chain seq x y z
N MET A 1 3.06 -22.57 1.26
CA MET A 1 1.80 -21.90 0.85
C MET A 1 1.38 -20.88 1.90
N GLU A 2 1.21 -21.29 3.16
CA GLU A 2 0.83 -20.41 4.28
C GLU A 2 1.70 -19.14 4.43
N THR A 3 3.03 -19.26 4.36
CA THR A 3 3.94 -18.10 4.43
C THR A 3 3.69 -17.08 3.32
N PHE A 4 3.36 -17.55 2.11
CA PHE A 4 3.09 -16.69 0.97
C PHE A 4 1.71 -16.02 1.08
N GLN A 5 0.70 -16.75 1.55
CA GLN A 5 -0.62 -16.21 1.87
C GLN A 5 -0.51 -15.11 2.95
N TYR A 6 0.25 -15.35 4.01
CA TYR A 6 0.53 -14.36 5.05
C TYR A 6 1.21 -13.11 4.47
N TYR A 7 2.26 -13.29 3.66
CA TYR A 7 2.94 -12.18 2.99
C TYR A 7 1.96 -11.37 2.13
N LEU A 8 1.15 -12.03 1.30
CA LEU A 8 0.19 -11.40 0.41
C LEU A 8 -0.86 -10.58 1.18
N ALA A 9 -1.38 -11.09 2.30
CA ALA A 9 -2.31 -10.33 3.13
C ALA A 9 -1.64 -9.10 3.76
N GLN A 10 -0.40 -9.25 4.25
CA GLN A 10 0.36 -8.13 4.83
C GLN A 10 0.69 -7.05 3.78
N ASP A 11 1.16 -7.44 2.59
CA ASP A 11 1.49 -6.50 1.52
C ASP A 11 0.24 -5.75 1.03
N TYR A 12 -0.92 -6.43 0.96
CA TYR A 12 -2.19 -5.78 0.63
C TYR A 12 -2.60 -4.70 1.62
N LEU A 13 -2.46 -4.96 2.93
CA LEU A 13 -2.71 -3.98 3.98
C LEU A 13 -1.69 -2.82 3.91
N TYR A 14 -0.45 -3.12 3.56
CA TYR A 14 0.59 -2.10 3.36
C TYR A 14 0.25 -1.14 2.22
N LEU A 15 -0.32 -1.63 1.11
CA LEU A 15 -0.65 -0.81 -0.07
C LEU A 15 -1.58 0.36 0.25
N GLU A 16 -2.49 0.23 1.23
CA GLU A 16 -3.31 1.37 1.66
C GLU A 16 -2.47 2.47 2.32
N GLY A 17 -1.57 2.09 3.24
CA GLY A 17 -0.64 3.03 3.89
C GLY A 17 0.31 3.69 2.89
N PHE A 18 0.81 2.92 1.93
CA PHE A 18 1.62 3.42 0.83
C PHE A 18 0.84 4.41 -0.04
N GLY A 19 -0.38 4.07 -0.48
CA GLY A 19 -1.22 4.96 -1.29
C GLY A 19 -1.54 6.28 -0.58
N ARG A 20 -1.85 6.24 0.73
CA ARG A 20 -2.04 7.44 1.56
C ARG A 20 -0.76 8.29 1.64
N THR A 21 0.40 7.65 1.80
CA THR A 21 1.69 8.35 1.79
C THR A 21 1.93 9.06 0.45
N VAL A 22 1.68 8.37 -0.67
CA VAL A 22 1.79 8.95 -2.02
C VAL A 22 0.81 10.11 -2.21
N ALA A 23 -0.42 10.01 -1.71
CA ALA A 23 -1.40 11.10 -1.77
C ALA A 23 -0.95 12.34 -0.97
N MET A 24 -0.30 12.15 0.18
CA MET A 24 0.27 13.27 0.94
C MET A 24 1.45 13.91 0.23
N ALA A 25 2.34 13.10 -0.37
CA ALA A 25 3.45 13.61 -1.18
C ALA A 25 2.93 14.36 -2.42
N LEU A 26 1.88 13.83 -3.06
CA LEU A 26 1.20 14.46 -4.20
C LEU A 26 0.74 15.88 -3.86
N ALA A 27 0.10 16.05 -2.71
CA ALA A 27 -0.40 17.35 -2.26
C ALA A 27 0.72 18.41 -2.08
N LYS A 28 1.97 17.96 -1.94
CA LYS A 28 3.14 18.81 -1.70
C LYS A 28 4.12 18.84 -2.88
N ALA A 29 3.74 18.27 -4.02
CA ALA A 29 4.59 18.17 -5.18
C ALA A 29 5.15 19.54 -5.61
N PRO A 30 6.46 19.67 -5.86
CA PRO A 30 7.10 20.96 -6.14
C PRO A 30 6.83 21.49 -7.55
N ASN A 31 6.30 20.65 -8.45
CA ASN A 31 5.99 21.00 -9.82
C ASN A 31 4.92 20.08 -10.42
N SER A 32 4.34 20.51 -11.54
CA SER A 32 3.26 19.80 -12.23
C SER A 32 3.65 18.40 -12.73
N GLN A 33 4.91 18.18 -13.09
CA GLN A 33 5.36 16.87 -13.57
C GLN A 33 5.35 15.86 -12.41
N THR A 34 5.97 16.22 -11.28
CA THR A 34 5.96 15.39 -10.06
C THR A 34 4.53 15.14 -9.55
N PHE A 35 3.67 16.16 -9.62
CA PHE A 35 2.25 16.00 -9.28
C PHE A 35 1.58 14.92 -10.14
N GLN A 36 1.73 14.99 -11.47
CA GLN A 36 1.13 13.99 -12.36
C GLN A 36 1.69 12.58 -12.12
N ASP A 37 2.99 12.47 -11.89
CA ASP A 37 3.65 11.17 -11.67
C ASP A 37 3.19 10.51 -10.37
N LEU A 38 3.03 11.29 -9.29
CA LEU A 38 2.49 10.79 -8.03
C LEU A 38 0.99 10.46 -8.12
N ALA A 39 0.20 11.29 -8.83
CA ALA A 39 -1.24 11.08 -8.96
C ALA A 39 -1.59 9.71 -9.56
N ARG A 40 -0.80 9.26 -10.55
CA ARG A 40 -0.98 7.93 -11.17
C ARG A 40 -0.70 6.76 -10.23
N ARG A 41 -0.05 6.99 -9.09
CA ARG A 41 0.38 5.95 -8.15
C ARG A 41 -0.49 5.84 -6.90
N VAL A 42 -1.32 6.84 -6.59
CA VAL A 42 -2.11 6.91 -5.35
C VAL A 42 -2.94 5.64 -5.11
N MET A 43 -3.65 5.19 -6.14
CA MET A 43 -4.54 4.02 -6.04
C MET A 43 -3.82 2.69 -6.28
N THR A 44 -2.49 2.69 -6.41
CA THR A 44 -1.68 1.49 -6.69
C THR A 44 -2.27 0.65 -7.85
N PRO A 45 -2.47 1.26 -9.04
CA PRO A 45 -3.32 0.71 -10.08
C PRO A 45 -2.74 -0.54 -10.75
N VAL A 46 -1.47 -0.87 -10.50
CA VAL A 46 -0.83 -2.11 -10.98
C VAL A 46 -0.87 -3.17 -9.88
N GLU A 47 -0.56 -2.77 -8.65
CA GLU A 47 -0.35 -3.65 -7.51
C GLU A 47 -1.67 -4.21 -6.98
N ARG A 48 -2.75 -3.41 -6.88
CA ARG A 48 -4.07 -3.89 -6.42
C ARG A 48 -4.66 -4.94 -7.37
N PRO A 49 -4.73 -4.73 -8.71
CA PRO A 49 -5.16 -5.78 -9.64
C PRO A 49 -4.29 -7.03 -9.62
N LEU A 50 -2.98 -6.88 -9.41
CA LEU A 50 -2.08 -8.03 -9.26
C LEU A 50 -2.42 -8.84 -8.00
N HIS A 51 -2.65 -8.18 -6.86
CA HIS A 51 -3.08 -8.85 -5.64
C HIS A 51 -4.39 -9.62 -5.82
N HIS A 52 -5.38 -9.08 -6.53
CA HIS A 52 -6.63 -9.80 -6.81
C HIS A 52 -6.40 -11.13 -7.55
N LYS A 53 -5.45 -11.17 -8.49
CA LYS A 53 -5.07 -12.40 -9.19
C LYS A 53 -4.33 -13.37 -8.27
N LEU A 54 -3.33 -12.87 -7.54
CA LEU A 54 -2.53 -13.68 -6.62
C LEU A 54 -3.34 -14.25 -5.46
N PHE A 55 -4.33 -13.52 -4.96
CA PHE A 55 -5.28 -14.02 -3.95
C PHE A 55 -6.07 -15.22 -4.48
N ALA A 56 -6.62 -15.12 -5.70
CA ALA A 56 -7.35 -16.24 -6.32
C ALA A 56 -6.47 -17.48 -6.50
N GLU A 57 -5.22 -17.31 -6.94
CA GLU A 57 -4.25 -18.40 -7.10
C GLU A 57 -3.80 -18.99 -5.76
N ALA A 58 -3.70 -18.17 -4.72
CA ALA A 58 -3.30 -18.57 -3.38
C ALA A 58 -4.47 -19.07 -2.51
N GLY A 59 -5.72 -19.07 -3.00
CA GLY A 59 -6.89 -19.48 -2.22
C GLY A 59 -7.25 -18.53 -1.08
N LEU A 60 -6.94 -17.23 -1.24
CA LEU A 60 -7.34 -16.15 -0.33
C LEU A 60 -8.46 -15.32 -0.95
N THR A 61 -9.32 -14.78 -0.12
CA THR A 61 -10.26 -13.72 -0.52
C THR A 61 -9.73 -12.35 -0.12
N ILE A 62 -10.28 -11.30 -0.73
CA ILE A 62 -10.00 -9.92 -0.32
C ILE A 62 -10.41 -9.72 1.14
N PHE A 63 -11.56 -10.29 1.54
CA PHE A 63 -12.07 -10.20 2.90
C PHE A 63 -11.10 -10.81 3.93
N ASP A 64 -10.42 -11.91 3.59
CA ASP A 64 -9.40 -12.52 4.46
C ASP A 64 -8.22 -11.56 4.67
N ALA A 65 -7.79 -10.88 3.60
CA ALA A 65 -6.70 -9.90 3.68
C ALA A 65 -7.10 -8.63 4.45
N GLU A 66 -8.31 -8.11 4.24
CA GLU A 66 -8.83 -6.93 4.94
C GLU A 66 -9.13 -7.20 6.42
N SER A 67 -9.49 -8.44 6.77
CA SER A 67 -9.72 -8.86 8.16
C SER A 67 -8.43 -9.21 8.91
N ALA A 68 -7.29 -9.30 8.22
CA ALA A 68 -6.02 -9.58 8.84
C ALA A 68 -5.50 -8.37 9.65
N VAL A 69 -4.74 -8.65 10.71
CA VAL A 69 -4.08 -7.61 11.51
C VAL A 69 -2.70 -7.32 10.90
N ARG A 70 -2.39 -6.04 10.67
CA ARG A 70 -1.03 -5.63 10.28
C ARG A 70 -0.03 -6.09 11.34
N SER A 71 1.03 -6.74 10.90
CA SER A 71 2.13 -7.13 11.77
C SER A 71 2.83 -5.91 12.38
N PRO A 72 3.57 -6.07 13.49
CA PRO A 72 4.33 -4.96 14.09
C PRO A 72 5.30 -4.31 13.11
N ALA A 73 5.98 -5.11 12.27
CA ALA A 73 6.91 -4.60 11.26
C ALA A 73 6.20 -3.78 10.17
N ASN A 74 5.06 -4.27 9.66
CA ASN A 74 4.25 -3.55 8.68
C ASN A 74 3.72 -2.23 9.26
N THR A 75 3.20 -2.27 10.48
CA THR A 75 2.71 -1.08 11.19
C THR A 75 3.81 -0.05 11.35
N ALA A 76 4.97 -0.44 11.89
CA ALA A 76 6.10 0.46 12.08
C ALA A 76 6.57 1.10 10.76
N TYR A 77 6.57 0.35 9.66
CA TYR A 77 6.99 0.88 8.37
C TYR A 77 5.98 1.88 7.79
N VAL A 78 4.68 1.54 7.80
CA VAL A 78 3.63 2.46 7.35
C VAL A 78 3.62 3.74 8.18
N ASP A 79 3.71 3.62 9.50
CA ASP A 79 3.71 4.77 10.40
C ASP A 79 4.92 5.68 10.15
N HIS A 80 6.10 5.09 9.92
CA HIS A 80 7.29 5.84 9.54
C HIS A 80 7.12 6.60 8.21
N MET A 81 6.54 5.97 7.18
CA MET A 81 6.27 6.64 5.90
C MET A 81 5.30 7.82 6.06
N LEU A 82 4.18 7.59 6.76
CA LEU A 82 3.16 8.61 7.00
C LEU A 82 3.69 9.78 7.83
N GLN A 83 4.46 9.49 8.89
CA GLN A 83 5.10 10.52 9.70
C GLN A 83 6.09 11.34 8.86
N THR A 84 6.93 10.67 8.08
CA THR A 84 7.96 11.33 7.28
C THR A 84 7.35 12.25 6.23
N VAL A 85 6.36 11.78 5.47
CA VAL A 85 5.70 12.61 4.46
C VAL A 85 4.87 13.73 5.09
N SER A 86 4.31 13.54 6.28
CA SER A 86 3.62 14.59 7.02
C SER A 86 4.56 15.75 7.35
N LEU A 87 5.76 15.44 7.86
CA LEU A 87 6.73 16.42 8.33
C LEU A 87 7.60 17.04 7.23
N HIS A 88 7.96 16.27 6.20
CA HIS A 88 9.03 16.65 5.25
C HIS A 88 8.66 16.54 3.77
N GLY A 89 7.47 16.01 3.46
CA GLY A 89 6.97 16.01 2.07
C GLY A 89 6.80 17.43 1.54
#